data_AF-A0A949FV34-F1
#
_entry.id   AF-A0A949FV34-F1
#
_cell.length_a   1.000
_cell.length_b   1.000
_cell.length_c   1.000
_cell.angle_alpha   90.00
_cell.angle_beta   90.00
_cell.angle_gamma   90.00
#
_symmetry.space_group_name_H-M   'P 1'
#
loop_
_entity.id
_entity.type
_entity.pdbx_description
1 polymer ?
#
loop_
_entity_poly.entity_id
_entity_poly.type
_entity_poly.pdbx_seq_one_letter_code
_entity_poly.pdbx_strand_id
1 'polypeptide(L)'
;MNMRERPSRSSSLRLFEGLTDVDPEICSNKIRALLRARRLGRRMTQAELALRLGKVQSFVNKIELGDRSLHMNDFLQICKALGASPMNVLRHALR
;
A
#
# COMPACT_ATOMS: atom_id res chain seq x y z
N MET A 1 21.27 -6.86 -49.45
CA MET A 1 20.59 -5.77 -48.72
C MET A 1 19.85 -6.40 -47.53
N ASN A 2 20.47 -6.26 -46.34
CA ASN A 2 20.04 -6.56 -44.95
C ASN A 2 19.02 -7.69 -44.66
N MET A 3 19.40 -8.79 -43.99
CA MET A 3 19.69 -8.91 -42.53
C MET A 3 18.75 -8.10 -41.66
N ARG A 4 17.74 -8.75 -41.04
CA ARG A 4 17.41 -8.68 -39.61
C ARG A 4 16.59 -9.91 -39.21
N GLU A 5 17.28 -11.02 -38.95
CA GLU A 5 16.78 -11.99 -37.98
C GLU A 5 16.60 -11.26 -36.64
N ARG A 6 15.43 -11.41 -36.01
CA ARG A 6 15.25 -11.09 -34.59
C ARG A 6 15.04 -12.41 -33.85
N PRO A 7 15.79 -12.67 -32.76
CA PRO A 7 15.72 -13.96 -32.08
C PRO A 7 14.39 -14.11 -31.31
N SER A 8 14.01 -15.38 -31.16
CA SER A 8 12.95 -15.93 -30.32
C SER A 8 12.78 -15.19 -28.98
N ARG A 9 11.58 -14.67 -28.71
CA ARG A 9 11.16 -14.16 -27.39
C ARG A 9 10.34 -15.20 -26.61
N SER A 10 10.61 -16.48 -26.81
CA SER A 10 10.05 -17.53 -25.95
C SER A 10 10.93 -17.69 -24.71
N SER A 11 10.33 -17.56 -23.52
CA SER A 11 10.66 -18.24 -22.24
C SER A 11 10.84 -17.36 -21.01
N SER A 12 11.08 -16.04 -21.11
CA SER A 12 11.37 -15.22 -19.92
C SER A 12 10.21 -14.34 -19.39
N LEU A 13 9.05 -14.36 -20.05
CA LEU A 13 7.90 -13.49 -19.69
C LEU A 13 6.85 -14.16 -18.78
N ARG A 14 7.04 -15.42 -18.38
CA ARG A 14 6.14 -16.13 -17.43
C ARG A 14 6.39 -15.81 -15.95
N LEU A 15 7.24 -14.84 -15.65
CA LEU A 15 7.55 -14.43 -14.26
C LEU A 15 6.62 -13.33 -13.72
N PHE A 16 5.83 -12.68 -14.59
CA PHE A 16 4.94 -11.58 -14.19
C PHE A 16 3.45 -11.90 -14.34
N GLU A 17 3.10 -13.12 -14.77
CA GLU A 17 1.75 -13.57 -15.12
C GLU A 17 0.78 -13.71 -13.92
N GLY A 18 1.13 -13.15 -12.75
CA GLY A 18 0.28 -13.10 -11.55
C GLY A 18 0.43 -11.83 -10.71
N LEU A 19 1.21 -10.84 -11.18
CA LEU A 19 1.34 -9.54 -10.52
C LEU A 19 0.41 -8.47 -11.10
N THR A 20 -0.33 -8.79 -12.15
CA THR A 20 -1.10 -7.82 -12.96
C THR A 20 -2.57 -7.72 -12.61
N ASP A 21 -3.13 -8.62 -11.81
CA ASP A 21 -4.58 -8.65 -11.53
C ASP A 21 -4.99 -7.82 -10.31
N VAL A 22 -4.06 -7.04 -9.75
CA VAL A 22 -4.33 -6.16 -8.62
C VAL A 22 -4.64 -4.77 -9.13
N ASP A 23 -5.92 -4.38 -9.09
CA ASP A 23 -6.30 -2.99 -9.27
C ASP A 23 -5.61 -2.14 -8.17
N PRO A 24 -4.72 -1.19 -8.55
CA PRO A 24 -3.96 -0.42 -7.59
C PRO A 24 -4.82 0.44 -6.66
N GLU A 25 -5.96 0.93 -7.16
CA GLU A 25 -6.87 1.78 -6.40
C GLU A 25 -7.64 0.97 -5.37
N ILE A 26 -8.14 -0.21 -5.77
CA ILE A 26 -8.77 -1.17 -4.85
C ILE A 26 -7.78 -1.59 -3.75
N CYS A 27 -6.54 -1.93 -4.11
CA CYS A 27 -5.51 -2.34 -3.17
C CYS A 27 -5.18 -1.22 -2.16
N SER A 28 -4.94 0.00 -2.66
CA SER A 28 -4.66 1.16 -1.81
C SER A 28 -5.82 1.46 -0.85
N ASN A 29 -7.07 1.35 -1.32
CA ASN A 29 -8.26 1.54 -0.47
C ASN A 29 -8.38 0.46 0.60
N LYS A 30 -8.13 -0.81 0.27
CA LYS A 30 -8.07 -1.90 1.25
C LYS A 30 -6.98 -1.65 2.30
N ILE A 31 -5.79 -1.22 1.90
CA ILE A 31 -4.70 -0.88 2.85
C ILE A 31 -5.15 0.22 3.80
N ARG A 32 -5.72 1.32 3.29
CA ARG A 32 -6.23 2.43 4.12
C ARG A 32 -7.27 1.95 5.14
N ALA A 33 -8.24 1.15 4.69
CA ALA A 33 -9.27 0.59 5.54
C ALA A 33 -8.68 -0.29 6.66
N LEU A 34 -7.71 -1.15 6.35
CA LEU A 34 -7.03 -2.01 7.32
C LEU A 34 -6.25 -1.19 8.37
N LEU A 35 -5.52 -0.15 7.94
CA LEU A 35 -4.80 0.74 8.86
C LEU A 35 -5.77 1.51 9.77
N ARG A 36 -6.86 2.04 9.21
CA ARG A 36 -7.92 2.71 9.99
C ARG A 36 -8.56 1.77 11.00
N ALA A 37 -8.93 0.57 10.59
CA ALA A 37 -9.48 -0.45 11.47
C ALA A 37 -8.51 -0.79 12.62
N ARG A 38 -7.22 -0.91 12.32
CA ARG A 38 -6.19 -1.14 13.33
C ARG A 38 -6.04 0.02 14.31
N ARG A 39 -6.11 1.27 13.84
CA ARG A 39 -6.12 2.47 14.71
C ARG A 39 -7.33 2.45 15.64
N LEU A 40 -8.53 2.22 15.09
CA LEU A 40 -9.77 2.15 15.86
C LEU A 40 -9.77 1.01 16.88
N GLY A 41 -9.26 -0.17 16.52
CA GLY A 41 -9.10 -1.30 17.43
C GLY A 41 -8.15 -1.03 18.61
N ARG A 42 -7.26 -0.05 18.47
CA ARG A 42 -6.39 0.45 19.55
C ARG A 42 -6.99 1.63 20.32
N ARG A 43 -8.24 2.02 20.01
CA ARG A 43 -8.92 3.19 20.56
C ARG A 43 -8.15 4.50 20.40
N MET A 44 -7.34 4.59 19.34
CA MET A 44 -6.53 5.77 19.05
C MET A 44 -7.31 6.74 18.16
N THR A 45 -7.28 8.02 18.47
CA THR A 45 -7.76 9.11 17.61
C THR A 45 -6.80 9.35 16.43
N GLN A 46 -7.27 10.08 15.42
CA GLN A 46 -6.40 10.50 14.30
C GLN A 46 -5.30 11.46 14.78
N ALA A 47 -5.60 12.32 15.77
CA ALA A 47 -4.63 13.26 16.34
C ALA A 47 -3.51 12.53 17.08
N GLU A 48 -3.83 11.50 17.85
CA GLU A 48 -2.82 10.68 18.55
C GLU A 48 -1.92 9.90 17.59
N LEU A 49 -2.50 9.34 16.51
CA LEU A 49 -1.68 8.71 15.46
C LEU A 49 -0.77 9.74 14.78
N ALA A 50 -1.30 10.93 14.46
CA ALA A 50 -0.52 11.99 13.83
C ALA A 50 0.65 12.44 14.72
N LEU A 51 0.41 12.59 16.02
CA LEU A 51 1.45 12.93 17.00
C LEU A 51 2.58 11.90 16.99
N ARG A 52 2.27 10.59 16.97
CA ARG A 52 3.28 9.51 16.87
C ARG A 52 4.07 9.54 15.57
N LEU A 53 3.48 10.05 14.50
CA LEU A 53 4.12 10.18 13.19
C LEU A 53 4.90 11.50 13.04
N GLY A 54 4.84 12.41 14.02
CA GLY A 54 5.37 13.77 13.88
C GLY A 54 4.65 14.56 12.77
N LYS A 55 3.33 14.36 12.63
CA LYS A 55 2.47 14.99 11.62
C LYS A 55 1.27 15.69 12.27
N VAL A 56 0.57 16.51 11.49
CA VAL A 56 -0.71 17.12 11.88
C VAL A 56 -1.88 16.14 11.69
N GLN A 57 -2.96 16.26 12.46
CA GLN A 57 -4.12 15.37 12.37
C GLN A 57 -4.70 15.26 10.95
N SER A 58 -4.70 16.37 10.19
CA SER A 58 -5.23 16.41 8.83
C SER A 58 -4.44 15.51 7.86
N PHE A 59 -3.17 15.21 8.14
CA PHE A 59 -2.39 14.21 7.41
C PHE A 59 -3.07 12.84 7.49
N VAL A 60 -3.40 12.40 8.71
CA VAL A 60 -4.04 11.08 8.95
C VAL A 60 -5.44 11.07 8.34
N ASN A 61 -6.20 12.15 8.49
CA ASN A 61 -7.53 12.24 7.90
C ASN A 61 -7.50 12.08 6.37
N LYS A 62 -6.62 12.82 5.68
CA LYS A 62 -6.49 12.74 4.21
C LYS A 62 -6.01 11.37 3.73
N ILE A 63 -5.14 10.70 4.49
CA ILE A 63 -4.73 9.33 4.19
C ILE A 63 -5.90 8.36 4.33
N GLU A 64 -6.69 8.47 5.41
CA GLU A 64 -7.82 7.57 5.66
C GLU A 64 -8.99 7.77 4.68
N LEU A 65 -9.20 9.00 4.19
CA LEU A 65 -10.20 9.32 3.18
C LEU A 65 -9.75 9.04 1.75
N GLY A 66 -8.45 8.97 1.50
CA GLY A 66 -7.89 8.79 0.16
C GLY A 66 -7.54 10.09 -0.56
N ASP A 67 -7.89 11.25 -0.01
CA ASP A 67 -7.53 12.60 -0.50
C ASP A 67 -6.00 12.83 -0.57
N ARG A 68 -5.22 11.96 0.06
CA ARG A 68 -3.77 11.88 -0.09
C ARG A 68 -3.36 10.47 -0.50
N SER A 69 -2.49 10.41 -1.51
CA SER A 69 -1.84 9.16 -1.92
C SER A 69 -1.02 8.56 -0.77
N LEU A 70 -1.20 7.26 -0.54
CA LEU A 70 -0.46 6.53 0.48
C LEU A 70 0.86 6.03 -0.13
N HIS A 71 1.94 6.77 0.05
CA HIS A 71 3.26 6.32 -0.39
C HIS A 71 3.79 5.20 0.52
N MET A 72 4.69 4.36 -0.01
CA MET A 72 5.26 3.23 0.74
C MET A 72 5.94 3.65 2.06
N ASN A 73 6.61 4.80 2.07
CA ASN A 73 7.20 5.34 3.30
C ASN A 73 6.15 5.69 4.36
N ASP A 74 5.04 6.33 3.95
CA ASP A 74 3.94 6.67 4.84
C ASP A 74 3.28 5.38 5.39
N PHE A 75 3.07 4.38 4.51
CA PHE A 75 2.56 3.06 4.90
C PHE A 75 3.40 2.40 5.99
N LEU A 76 4.73 2.33 5.79
CA LEU A 76 5.63 1.70 6.77
C LEU A 76 5.65 2.44 8.11
N GLN A 77 5.65 3.78 8.08
CA GLN A 77 5.60 4.59 9.30
C GLN A 77 4.28 4.40 10.06
N ILE A 78 3.14 4.38 9.36
CA ILE A 78 1.84 4.15 9.97
C ILE A 78 1.76 2.73 10.56
N CYS A 79 2.25 1.72 9.85
CA CYS A 79 2.35 0.36 10.38
C CYS A 79 3.17 0.32 11.67
N LYS A 80 4.35 0.96 11.69
CA LYS A 80 5.19 1.03 12.89
C LYS A 80 4.47 1.74 14.04
N ALA A 81 3.84 2.89 13.80
CA ALA A 81 3.14 3.67 14.83
C ALA A 81 1.93 2.92 15.43
N LEU A 82 1.29 2.06 14.64
CA LEU A 82 0.15 1.23 15.05
C LEU A 82 0.55 -0.16 15.59
N GLY A 83 1.83 -0.54 15.52
CA GLY A 83 2.28 -1.90 15.85
C GLY A 83 1.62 -2.95 14.93
N ALA A 84 1.53 -2.65 13.64
CA ALA A 84 1.01 -3.53 12.60
C ALA A 84 2.16 -4.07 11.75
N SER A 85 2.11 -5.35 11.39
CA SER A 85 3.04 -5.93 10.41
C SER A 85 2.67 -5.47 9.00
N PRO A 86 3.57 -4.76 8.28
CA PRO A 86 3.31 -4.34 6.90
C PRO A 86 2.98 -5.52 5.99
N MET A 87 3.70 -6.63 6.13
CA MET A 87 3.48 -7.85 5.35
C MET A 87 2.09 -8.44 5.59
N ASN A 88 1.59 -8.39 6.82
CA ASN A 88 0.25 -8.85 7.12
C ASN A 88 -0.79 -7.92 6.47
N VAL A 89 -0.61 -6.60 6.54
CA VAL A 89 -1.54 -5.66 5.90
C VAL A 89 -1.59 -5.89 4.38
N LEU A 90 -0.43 -6.00 3.72
CA LEU A 90 -0.35 -6.27 2.27
C LEU A 90 -1.02 -7.61 1.91
N ARG A 91 -0.76 -8.68 2.67
CA ARG A 91 -1.39 -9.98 2.43
C ARG A 91 -2.92 -9.93 2.49
N HIS A 92 -3.49 -9.10 3.37
CA HIS A 92 -4.94 -8.94 3.46
C HIS A 92 -5.50 -8.03 2.36
N ALA A 93 -4.73 -7.05 1.89
CA ALA A 93 -5.14 -6.18 0.79
C ALA A 93 -5.13 -6.89 -0.58
N LEU A 94 -4.24 -7.86 -0.76
CA LEU A 94 -4.06 -8.64 -2.00
C LEU A 94 -5.01 -9.85 -2.15
N ARG A 95 -5.85 -10.11 -1.15
CA ARG A 95 -6.93 -11.11 -1.21
C ARG A 95 -8.23 -10.43 -1.58
#